data_AF-A0A6L5XHC0-F1
#
_entry.id   AF-A0A6L5XHC0-F1
#
_cell.length_a   1.000
_cell.length_b   1.000
_cell.length_c   1.000
_cell.angle_alpha   90.00
_cell.angle_beta   90.00
_cell.angle_gamma   90.00
#
_symmetry.space_group_name_H-M   'P 1'
#
loop_
_entity.id
_entity.type
_entity.pdbx_description
1 polymer ?
#
loop_
_entity_poly.entity_id
_entity_poly.type
_entity_poly.pdbx_seq_one_letter_code
_entity_poly.pdbx_strand_id
1 'polypeptide(L)'
;MIKRFGSTSDMIIQSVEENGVQYFLVIDEKGLCLATQKYLDSDLADPNRYSSPRVGLPARLAALQLDAAALAGANQHRVKKIGEGDVKKKINLLKTSKCGMKA
;
A
#
# COMPACT_ATOMS: atom_id res chain seq x y z
N MET A 1 -6.32 3.20 12.51
CA MET A 1 -7.41 2.72 11.65
C MET A 1 -6.87 2.57 10.24
N ILE A 2 -6.99 1.39 9.62
CA ILE A 2 -6.46 1.16 8.26
C ILE A 2 -7.53 1.66 7.26
N LYS A 3 -7.24 2.74 6.55
CA LYS A 3 -8.13 3.20 5.48
C LYS A 3 -7.94 2.30 4.26
N ARG A 4 -9.04 1.73 3.76
CA ARG A 4 -9.04 0.72 2.68
C ARG A 4 -8.93 1.32 1.28
N PHE A 5 -9.35 2.58 1.12
CA PHE A 5 -9.51 3.25 -0.18
C PHE A 5 -8.60 4.48 -0.34
N GLY A 6 -8.39 5.25 0.73
CA GLY A 6 -7.45 6.39 0.71
C GLY A 6 -6.00 5.95 0.86
N SER A 7 -5.09 6.77 0.33
CA SER A 7 -3.68 6.73 0.73
C SER A 7 -3.57 7.25 2.17
N THR A 8 -2.84 6.55 3.04
CA THR A 8 -2.60 7.03 4.40
C THR A 8 -1.23 7.67 4.50
N SER A 9 -1.07 8.63 5.42
CA SER A 9 0.21 9.31 5.66
C SER A 9 1.38 8.34 5.93
N ASP A 10 1.09 7.17 6.49
CA ASP A 10 2.05 6.09 6.72
C ASP A 10 2.70 5.56 5.44
N MET A 11 1.96 5.53 4.33
CA MET A 11 2.43 5.00 3.05
C MET A 11 3.31 6.00 2.28
N ILE A 12 3.38 7.27 2.70
CA ILE A 12 4.13 8.33 2.02
C ILE A 12 5.62 8.12 2.20
N ILE A 13 6.36 8.14 1.09
CA ILE A 13 7.83 8.17 1.09
C ILE A 13 8.31 9.62 1.11
N GLN A 14 7.84 10.43 0.16
CA GLN A 14 8.28 11.81 -0.03
C GLN A 14 7.21 12.65 -0.75
N SER A 15 7.26 13.97 -0.56
CA SER A 15 6.56 14.93 -1.42
C SER A 15 7.40 15.21 -2.68
N VAL A 16 6.75 15.25 -3.84
CA VAL A 16 7.35 15.65 -5.11
C VAL A 16 6.53 16.77 -5.71
N GLU A 17 7.18 17.76 -6.31
CA GLU A 17 6.52 18.84 -7.02
C GLU A 17 6.72 18.64 -8.51
N GLU A 18 5.62 18.56 -9.26
CA GLU A 18 5.62 18.42 -10.71
C GLU A 18 4.76 19.52 -11.32
N ASN A 19 5.36 20.35 -12.19
CA ASN A 19 4.67 21.45 -12.89
C ASN A 19 3.90 22.41 -11.94
N GLY A 20 4.45 22.72 -10.76
CA GLY A 20 3.81 23.58 -9.76
C GLY A 20 2.66 22.93 -8.98
N VAL A 21 2.48 21.61 -9.12
CA VAL A 21 1.51 20.83 -8.36
C VAL A 21 2.24 19.89 -7.42
N GLN A 22 1.90 19.95 -6.14
CA GLN A 22 2.46 19.07 -5.12
C GLN A 22 1.75 17.70 -5.15
N TYR A 23 2.54 16.65 -5.30
CA TYR A 23 2.12 15.26 -5.20
C TYR A 23 2.88 14.57 -4.07
N PHE A 24 2.30 13.49 -3.54
CA PHE A 24 2.96 12.62 -2.58
C PHE A 24 3.30 11.30 -3.25
N LEU A 25 4.57 10.92 -3.21
CA LEU A 25 5.02 9.60 -3.60
C LEU A 25 4.66 8.61 -2.50
N VAL A 26 3.81 7.66 -2.85
CA VAL A 26 3.25 6.65 -1.95
C VAL A 26 3.65 5.26 -2.46
N ILE A 27 3.82 4.32 -1.54
CA ILE A 27 4.07 2.90 -1.87
C ILE A 27 2.92 2.02 -1.41
N ASP A 28 2.54 1.08 -2.27
CA ASP A 28 1.46 0.13 -2.05
C ASP A 28 1.87 -1.27 -2.53
N GLU A 29 1.01 -2.27 -2.33
CA GLU A 29 1.25 -3.66 -2.79
C GLU A 29 1.49 -3.73 -4.31
N LYS A 30 0.89 -2.80 -5.07
CA LYS A 30 1.07 -2.68 -6.53
C LYS A 30 2.34 -1.92 -6.94
N GLY A 31 3.11 -1.40 -5.98
CA GLY A 31 4.30 -0.58 -6.19
C GLY A 31 4.08 0.91 -5.90
N LEU A 32 4.91 1.77 -6.48
CA LEU A 32 4.89 3.22 -6.28
C LEU A 32 3.71 3.88 -7.00
N CYS A 33 3.14 4.94 -6.42
CA CYS A 33 2.14 5.82 -7.04
C CYS A 33 2.30 7.27 -6.58
N LEU A 34 1.72 8.21 -7.34
CA LEU A 34 1.61 9.61 -6.96
C LEU A 34 0.18 9.88 -6.49
N ALA A 35 -0.02 10.10 -5.19
CA ALA A 35 -1.30 10.54 -4.66
C ALA A 35 -1.35 12.07 -4.58
N THR A 36 -2.54 12.62 -4.76
CA THR A 36 -2.79 14.05 -4.51
C THR A 36 -3.16 14.25 -3.04
N GLN A 37 -2.78 15.38 -2.46
CA GLN A 37 -3.10 15.73 -1.06
C GLN A 37 -4.59 15.58 -0.73
N LYS A 38 -5.47 15.87 -1.70
CA LYS A 38 -6.93 15.78 -1.55
C LYS A 38 -7.43 14.39 -1.15
N TYR A 39 -6.69 13.34 -1.54
CA TYR A 39 -7.05 11.93 -1.27
C TYR A 39 -6.22 11.32 -0.13
N LEU A 40 -5.29 12.09 0.43
CA LEU A 40 -4.51 11.67 1.57
C LEU A 40 -5.37 11.72 2.84
N ASP A 41 -5.38 10.62 3.59
CA ASP A 41 -6.19 10.44 4.80
C ASP A 41 -7.69 10.69 4.59
N SER A 42 -8.15 10.66 3.34
CA SER A 42 -9.56 10.72 2.96
C SER A 42 -10.11 9.31 2.79
N ASP A 43 -11.42 9.13 2.91
CA ASP A 43 -12.10 7.86 2.64
C ASP A 43 -12.41 7.68 1.13
N LEU A 44 -11.99 8.66 0.32
CA LEU A 44 -12.09 8.64 -1.13
C LEU A 44 -10.99 7.76 -1.76
N ALA A 45 -11.37 7.00 -2.78
CA ALA A 45 -10.43 6.25 -3.59
C ALA A 45 -9.60 7.21 -4.44
N ASP A 46 -8.28 7.20 -4.24
CA ASP A 46 -7.37 8.01 -5.06
C ASP A 46 -7.35 7.44 -6.50
N PRO A 47 -7.74 8.24 -7.51
CA PRO A 47 -7.78 7.76 -8.88
C PRO A 47 -6.39 7.40 -9.40
N ASN A 48 -5.30 8.02 -8.95
CA ASN A 48 -3.95 7.63 -9.38
C ASN A 48 -3.49 6.29 -8.77
N ARG A 49 -4.06 5.90 -7.62
CA ARG A 49 -3.83 4.59 -6.99
C ARG A 49 -4.64 3.47 -7.64
N TYR A 50 -5.91 3.75 -8.00
CA TYR A 50 -6.87 2.74 -8.50
C TYR A 50 -7.12 2.77 -10.01
N SER A 51 -6.79 3.85 -10.71
CA SER A 51 -6.90 3.90 -12.17
C SER A 51 -5.96 2.87 -12.80
N SER A 52 -6.43 2.28 -13.90
CA SER A 52 -5.73 1.32 -14.77
C SER A 52 -4.32 1.84 -15.16
N PRO A 53 -3.42 0.97 -15.66
CA PRO A 53 -2.01 0.87 -15.28
C PRO A 53 -1.30 2.22 -15.10
N ARG A 54 -0.37 2.29 -14.12
CA ARG A 54 0.44 3.46 -13.74
C ARG A 54 1.47 3.84 -14.84
N VAL A 55 1.01 3.90 -16.08
CA VAL A 55 1.75 4.19 -17.30
C VAL A 55 2.19 5.65 -17.23
N GLY A 56 3.50 5.87 -17.14
CA GLY A 56 4.11 7.19 -17.05
C GLY A 56 4.68 7.53 -15.67
N LEU A 57 4.38 6.79 -14.61
CA LEU A 57 5.08 6.95 -13.33
C LEU A 57 6.60 6.77 -13.46
N PRO A 58 7.14 5.73 -14.12
CA PRO A 58 8.60 5.60 -14.25
C PRO A 58 9.22 6.76 -15.04
N ALA A 59 8.52 7.31 -16.03
CA ALA A 59 8.99 8.48 -16.79
C ALA A 59 9.02 9.74 -15.92
N ARG A 60 8.00 9.96 -15.08
CA ARG A 60 7.96 11.07 -14.11
C ARG A 60 9.04 10.92 -13.03
N LEU A 61 9.23 9.72 -12.50
CA LEU A 61 10.30 9.45 -11.55
C LEU A 61 11.69 9.67 -12.17
N ALA A 62 11.89 9.24 -13.42
CA ALA A 62 13.13 9.50 -14.15
C ALA A 62 13.36 11.00 -14.38
N ALA A 63 12.32 11.77 -14.70
CA ALA A 63 12.41 13.24 -14.83
C ALA A 63 12.81 13.91 -13.50
N LEU A 64 12.37 13.35 -12.37
CA LEU A 64 12.73 13.78 -11.02
C LEU A 64 14.06 13.20 -10.52
N GLN A 65 14.79 12.44 -11.36
CA GLN A 65 16.03 11.73 -10.99
C GLN A 65 15.86 10.75 -9.81
N LEU A 66 14.66 10.19 -9.65
CA LEU A 66 14.33 9.24 -8.60
C LEU A 66 14.33 7.81 -9.15
N ASP A 67 15.07 6.93 -8.48
CA ASP A 67 15.09 5.51 -8.84
C ASP A 67 13.88 4.78 -8.26
N ALA A 68 12.94 4.41 -9.13
CA ALA A 68 11.70 3.77 -8.75
C ALA A 68 11.91 2.42 -8.06
N ALA A 69 12.91 1.64 -8.50
CA ALA A 69 13.15 0.30 -8.00
C ALA A 69 13.80 0.33 -6.60
N ALA A 70 14.78 1.20 -6.40
CA ALA A 70 15.45 1.42 -5.12
C ALA A 70 14.47 1.99 -4.09
N LEU A 71 13.64 2.97 -4.48
CA LEU A 71 12.61 3.53 -3.59
C LEU A 71 11.56 2.49 -3.22
N ALA A 72 11.12 1.67 -4.18
CA ALA A 72 10.20 0.58 -3.90
C ALA A 72 10.83 -0.46 -2.96
N GLY A 73 12.09 -0.84 -3.17
CA GLY A 73 12.80 -1.81 -2.33
C GLY A 73 13.03 -1.30 -0.90
N ALA A 74 13.52 -0.07 -0.75
CA ALA A 74 13.80 0.53 0.56
C ALA A 74 12.54 0.72 1.41
N ASN A 75 11.40 1.00 0.78
CA ASN A 75 10.14 1.33 1.47
C ASN A 75 9.13 0.18 1.53
N GLN A 76 9.54 -1.06 1.22
CA GLN A 76 8.66 -2.25 1.35
C GLN A 76 8.04 -2.40 2.73
N HIS A 77 8.76 -1.99 3.78
CA HIS A 77 8.27 -2.02 5.17
C HIS A 77 7.04 -1.12 5.42
N ARG A 78 6.76 -0.15 4.53
CA ARG A 78 5.61 0.76 4.62
C ARG A 78 4.39 0.23 3.87
N VAL A 79 4.54 -0.86 3.12
CA VAL A 79 3.44 -1.47 2.36
C VAL A 79 2.51 -2.19 3.34
N LYS A 80 1.36 -1.59 3.61
CA LYS A 80 0.31 -2.23 4.38
C LYS A 80 -0.43 -3.23 3.50
N LYS A 81 -0.15 -4.51 3.68
CA LYS A 81 -0.93 -5.57 3.05
C LYS A 81 -2.37 -5.50 3.54
N ILE A 82 -3.32 -5.32 2.62
CA ILE A 82 -4.76 -5.33 2.95
C ILE A 82 -5.15 -6.79 3.25
N GLY A 83 -4.87 -7.22 4.48
CA GLY A 83 -5.01 -8.61 4.92
C GLY A 83 -4.23 -8.96 6.19
N GLU A 84 -3.30 -8.11 6.63
CA GLU A 84 -2.52 -8.31 7.86
C GLU A 84 -3.20 -7.72 9.11
N GLY A 85 -4.52 -7.56 9.06
CA GLY A 85 -5.36 -7.34 10.24
C GLY A 85 -6.13 -8.62 10.55
N ASP A 86 -5.76 -9.30 11.63
CA ASP A 86 -6.46 -10.47 12.19
C ASP A 86 -6.50 -11.73 11.29
N VAL A 87 -5.33 -12.22 10.85
CA VAL A 87 -5.18 -13.69 10.76
C VAL A 87 -4.83 -14.22 12.16
N LYS A 88 -5.69 -13.94 13.15
CA LYS A 88 -5.91 -14.93 14.21
C LYS A 88 -6.44 -16.13 13.46
N LYS A 89 -5.54 -17.02 13.03
CA LYS A 89 -5.89 -18.39 12.63
C LYS A 89 -6.73 -18.90 13.80
N LYS A 90 -8.04 -18.90 13.63
CA LYS A 90 -8.98 -19.53 14.54
C LYS A 90 -8.71 -21.01 14.36
N ILE A 91 -7.67 -21.50 15.04
CA ILE A 91 -7.37 -22.92 15.16
C ILE A 91 -8.61 -23.46 15.86
N ASN A 92 -9.51 -24.09 15.10
CA ASN A 92 -10.66 -24.76 15.65
C ASN A 92 -10.16 -25.89 16.56
N LEU A 93 -10.11 -25.65 17.86
CA LEU A 93 -9.78 -26.65 18.88
C LEU A 93 -10.79 -27.81 18.92
N LEU A 94 -11.87 -27.76 18.14
CA LEU A 94 -12.89 -28.82 18.05
C LEU A 94 -12.48 -30.01 17.17
N LYS A 95 -11.36 -29.97 16.44
CA LYS A 95 -10.90 -31.10 15.60
C LYS A 95 -9.85 -32.01 16.25
N THR A 96 -9.36 -31.71 17.45
CA THR A 96 -8.30 -32.48 18.12
C THR A 96 -8.78 -33.45 19.21
N SER A 97 -10.09 -33.52 19.48
CA SER A 97 -10.65 -34.47 20.46
C SER A 97 -11.18 -35.74 19.80
N LYS A 98 -10.37 -36.44 19.01
CA LYS A 98 -10.70 -37.83 18.60
C LYS A 98 -9.45 -38.67 18.33
N CYS A 99 -8.52 -38.68 19.26
CA CYS A 99 -7.53 -39.75 19.39
C CYS A 99 -7.45 -40.13 20.87
N GLY A 100 -8.32 -41.03 21.32
CA GLY A 100 -8.39 -41.38 22.73
C GLY A 100 -9.61 -42.16 23.14
N MET A 101 -10.05 -43.15 22.35
CA MET A 101 -10.86 -44.25 22.88
C MET A 101 -10.43 -45.52 22.14
N LYS A 102 -9.39 -46.18 22.65
CA LYS A 102 -9.30 -47.63 22.60
C LYS A 102 -9.89 -48.11 23.93
N ALA A 103 -11.08 -48.69 23.87
CA ALA A 103 -11.59 -49.61 24.88
C ALA A 103 -11.44 -51.02 24.29
#